data_AF-A0A8C3T0Z8-F1
#
_entry.id   AF-A0A8C3T0Z8-F1
#
_cell.length_a   1.000
_cell.length_b   1.000
_cell.length_c   1.000
_cell.angle_alpha   90.00
_cell.angle_beta   90.00
_cell.angle_gamma   90.00
#
_symmetry.space_group_name_H-M   'P 1'
#
loop_
_entity.id
_entity.type
_entity.pdbx_description
1 polymer ?
#
loop_
_entity_poly.entity_id
_entity_poly.type
_entity_poly.pdbx_seq_one_letter_code
_entity_poly.pdbx_strand_id
1 'polypeptide(L)'
;APCCRGMRDSCSEPPWGLHRSDLLTEEPRAGPKVIKRSAEGKLLTHALRLNNNTINELTDFTSTMEQLLEYPEELSWVDLSFNDLPTIDPVLTMYPNLRALNLHGNSIQSLSEVDKLAILPRLRTLTLHGNPIEEEKGYRSYVLSVLPQLKSFDFSGVTKQDRSTATIWRRMNVKPKKVKKRRDDY
;
A
#
# COMPACT_ATOMS: atom_id res chain seq x y z
N ALA A 1 39.31 37.38 -18.32
CA ALA A 1 38.40 37.74 -19.44
C ALA A 1 39.16 37.55 -20.75
N PRO A 2 38.53 37.16 -21.88
CA PRO A 2 37.11 36.91 -22.20
C PRO A 2 36.83 35.38 -22.42
N CYS A 3 35.69 34.74 -22.19
CA CYS A 3 34.26 34.95 -22.48
C CYS A 3 33.87 34.74 -23.96
N CYS A 4 33.32 33.56 -24.29
CA CYS A 4 32.14 33.39 -25.16
C CYS A 4 31.53 31.97 -25.07
N ARG A 5 30.35 31.93 -24.44
CA ARG A 5 29.12 31.20 -24.82
C ARG A 5 29.15 29.68 -25.07
N GLY A 6 28.54 28.96 -24.13
CA GLY A 6 27.22 28.37 -24.38
C GLY A 6 27.17 26.98 -24.98
N MET A 7 27.09 25.97 -24.12
CA MET A 7 26.23 24.80 -24.33
C MET A 7 25.91 24.23 -22.94
N ARG A 8 24.63 24.31 -22.56
CA ARG A 8 24.08 23.49 -21.49
C ARG A 8 24.00 22.09 -22.08
N ASP A 9 24.98 21.26 -21.78
CA ASP A 9 24.89 19.85 -22.11
C ASP A 9 23.80 19.24 -21.24
N SER A 10 22.74 18.86 -21.94
CA SER A 10 21.57 18.16 -21.49
C SER A 10 21.99 16.89 -20.75
N CYS A 11 21.91 16.91 -19.43
CA CYS A 11 21.78 15.67 -18.67
C CYS A 11 20.49 15.01 -19.15
N SER A 12 20.63 13.97 -19.97
CA SER A 12 19.55 13.13 -20.44
C SER A 12 19.00 12.38 -19.23
N GLU A 13 17.78 12.72 -18.82
CA GLU A 13 17.03 11.94 -17.85
C GLU A 13 16.83 10.50 -18.36
N PRO A 14 16.86 9.49 -17.47
CA PRO A 14 16.58 8.12 -17.88
C PRO A 14 15.14 7.99 -18.39
N PRO A 15 14.87 7.19 -19.44
CA PRO A 15 13.61 7.22 -20.19
C PRO A 15 12.43 6.51 -19.50
N TRP A 16 12.50 6.26 -18.19
CA TRP A 16 11.52 5.45 -17.47
C TRP A 16 10.64 6.32 -16.57
N GLY A 17 9.97 7.29 -17.17
CA GLY A 17 8.76 7.86 -16.59
C GLY A 17 7.59 7.00 -17.03
N LEU A 18 7.14 6.10 -16.15
CA LEU A 18 5.93 5.31 -16.39
C LEU A 18 4.75 6.26 -16.54
N HIS A 19 4.35 6.49 -17.78
CA HIS A 19 3.18 7.28 -18.13
C HIS A 19 1.98 6.33 -18.01
N ARG A 20 0.80 6.85 -17.59
CA ARG A 20 -0.48 6.12 -17.50
C ARG A 20 -0.77 5.13 -18.65
N SER A 21 -0.22 5.43 -19.82
CA SER A 21 -0.24 4.64 -21.05
C SER A 21 0.30 3.22 -20.87
N ASP A 22 1.36 3.04 -20.09
CA ASP A 22 2.19 1.84 -20.12
C ASP A 22 1.49 0.63 -19.48
N LEU A 23 0.64 0.86 -18.48
CA LEU A 23 -0.16 -0.21 -17.86
C LEU A 23 -1.28 -0.74 -18.76
N LEU A 24 -1.69 0.04 -19.77
CA LEU A 24 -2.74 -0.33 -20.73
C LEU A 24 -2.15 -0.91 -22.03
N THR A 25 -0.90 -0.58 -22.35
CA THR A 25 -0.22 -1.00 -23.59
C THR A 25 0.74 -2.17 -23.40
N GLU A 26 1.30 -2.36 -22.21
CA GLU A 26 2.19 -3.50 -21.95
C GLU A 26 1.42 -4.79 -21.69
N GLU A 27 1.74 -5.83 -22.47
CA GLU A 27 1.24 -7.16 -22.19
C GLU A 27 1.89 -7.69 -20.89
N PRO A 28 1.11 -8.22 -19.94
CA PRO A 28 1.68 -8.78 -18.74
C PRO A 28 2.65 -9.91 -19.10
N ARG A 29 3.83 -9.93 -18.47
CA ARG A 29 4.87 -10.94 -18.73
C ARG A 29 4.29 -12.35 -18.78
N ALA A 30 4.63 -13.07 -19.84
CA ALA A 30 4.22 -14.46 -20.02
C ALA A 30 4.75 -15.32 -18.85
N GLY A 31 3.82 -15.77 -18.01
CA GLY A 31 4.10 -16.70 -16.92
C GLY A 31 3.74 -18.15 -17.32
N PRO A 32 4.09 -19.12 -16.47
CA PRO A 32 3.75 -20.54 -16.69
C PRO A 32 2.23 -20.83 -16.66
N LYS A 33 1.39 -19.86 -16.26
CA LYS A 33 -0.07 -19.96 -16.30
C LYS A 33 -0.62 -18.97 -17.31
N VAL A 34 -1.51 -19.45 -18.17
CA VAL A 34 -2.22 -18.62 -19.14
C VAL A 34 -3.07 -17.60 -18.39
N ILE A 35 -2.89 -16.34 -18.75
CA ILE A 35 -3.68 -15.22 -18.22
C ILE A 35 -5.08 -15.33 -18.83
N LYS A 36 -6.08 -15.52 -17.97
CA LYS A 36 -7.47 -15.61 -18.41
C LYS A 36 -8.02 -14.20 -18.63
N ARG A 37 -8.64 -13.99 -19.78
CA ARG A 37 -9.31 -12.74 -20.16
C ARG A 37 -10.80 -12.97 -20.38
N SER A 38 -11.62 -11.94 -20.15
CA SER A 38 -13.05 -11.93 -20.51
C SER A 38 -13.23 -11.79 -22.02
N ALA A 39 -14.47 -11.89 -22.51
CA ALA A 39 -14.80 -11.70 -23.92
C ALA A 39 -14.46 -10.26 -24.38
N GLU A 40 -14.48 -9.33 -23.43
CA GLU A 40 -14.15 -7.91 -23.57
C GLU A 40 -12.64 -7.63 -23.43
N GLY A 41 -11.81 -8.67 -23.22
CA GLY A 41 -10.34 -8.56 -23.14
C GLY A 41 -9.78 -8.18 -21.77
N LYS A 42 -10.63 -7.95 -20.76
CA LYS A 42 -10.23 -7.61 -19.39
C LYS A 42 -9.65 -8.81 -18.65
N LEU A 43 -8.78 -8.57 -17.69
CA LEU A 43 -8.14 -9.62 -16.90
C LEU A 43 -9.10 -10.17 -15.83
N LEU A 44 -9.16 -11.50 -15.71
CA LEU A 44 -9.88 -12.21 -14.65
C LEU A 44 -8.98 -12.48 -13.42
N THR A 45 -7.95 -11.65 -13.22
CA THR A 45 -6.99 -11.83 -12.11
C THR A 45 -7.48 -11.16 -10.84
N HIS A 46 -7.18 -11.79 -9.70
CA HIS A 46 -7.43 -11.27 -8.35
C HIS A 46 -6.13 -10.78 -7.69
N ALA A 47 -5.07 -10.69 -8.48
CA ALA A 47 -3.70 -10.46 -8.06
C ALA A 47 -3.06 -9.43 -8.99
N LEU A 48 -2.47 -8.41 -8.40
CA LEU A 48 -1.81 -7.33 -9.11
C LEU A 48 -0.37 -7.17 -8.58
N ARG A 49 0.58 -7.10 -9.50
CA ARG A 49 2.01 -6.93 -9.19
C ARG A 49 2.55 -5.70 -9.92
N LEU A 50 2.92 -4.69 -9.15
CA LEU A 50 3.44 -3.39 -9.59
C LEU A 50 4.74 -3.02 -8.85
N ASN A 51 5.50 -4.03 -8.41
CA ASN A 51 6.75 -3.80 -7.68
C ASN A 51 7.89 -3.33 -8.60
N ASN A 52 8.91 -2.69 -8.01
CA ASN A 52 10.10 -2.17 -8.71
C ASN A 52 9.77 -1.11 -9.77
N ASN A 53 8.88 -0.18 -9.44
CA ASN A 53 8.58 0.98 -10.28
C ASN A 53 8.88 2.27 -9.50
N THR A 54 8.58 3.43 -10.07
CA THR A 54 8.78 4.75 -9.44
C THR A 54 7.45 5.36 -9.02
N ILE A 55 6.50 4.54 -8.57
CA ILE A 55 5.15 5.00 -8.22
C ILE A 55 5.23 5.79 -6.92
N ASN A 56 4.90 7.08 -6.98
CA ASN A 56 4.85 7.97 -5.84
C ASN A 56 3.41 8.27 -5.37
N GLU A 57 2.42 8.12 -6.26
CA GLU A 57 1.01 8.42 -6.02
C GLU A 57 0.10 7.42 -6.74
N LEU A 58 -1.10 7.17 -6.18
CA LEU A 58 -2.08 6.21 -6.74
C LEU A 58 -3.34 6.90 -7.30
N THR A 59 -3.20 8.15 -7.78
CA THR A 59 -4.32 9.00 -8.24
C THR A 59 -5.20 8.36 -9.32
N ASP A 60 -4.61 7.67 -10.29
CA ASP A 60 -5.33 7.00 -11.38
C ASP A 60 -5.57 5.50 -11.14
N PHE A 61 -5.27 4.99 -9.94
CA PHE A 61 -5.30 3.56 -9.66
C PHE A 61 -6.68 2.94 -9.90
N THR A 62 -7.76 3.57 -9.41
CA THR A 62 -9.13 3.07 -9.59
C THR A 62 -9.50 2.99 -11.07
N SER A 63 -9.24 4.04 -11.84
CA SER A 63 -9.58 4.08 -13.26
C SER A 63 -8.80 3.03 -14.05
N THR A 64 -7.52 2.85 -13.75
CA THR A 64 -6.70 1.80 -14.36
C THR A 64 -7.21 0.41 -13.98
N MET A 65 -7.62 0.19 -12.73
CA MET A 65 -8.17 -1.11 -12.31
C MET A 65 -9.51 -1.44 -12.98
N GLU A 66 -10.39 -0.45 -13.17
CA GLU A 66 -11.68 -0.64 -13.87
C GLU A 66 -11.52 -1.00 -15.36
N GLN A 67 -10.45 -0.48 -15.99
CA GLN A 67 -10.10 -0.78 -17.37
C GLN A 67 -9.42 -2.15 -17.49
N LEU A 68 -8.54 -2.48 -16.54
CA LEU A 68 -7.70 -3.68 -16.60
C LEU A 68 -8.43 -4.93 -16.11
N LEU A 69 -9.26 -4.83 -15.07
CA LEU A 69 -9.90 -5.95 -14.39
C LEU A 69 -11.39 -6.02 -14.68
N GLU A 70 -11.90 -7.23 -14.91
CA GLU A 70 -13.34 -7.47 -15.02
C GLU A 70 -14.04 -7.25 -13.66
N TYR A 71 -13.41 -7.71 -12.58
CA TYR A 71 -13.93 -7.64 -11.21
C TYR A 71 -12.90 -6.99 -10.28
N PRO A 72 -12.73 -5.66 -10.32
CA PRO A 72 -11.74 -4.98 -9.48
C PRO A 72 -11.99 -5.16 -7.97
N GLU A 73 -13.25 -5.33 -7.56
CA GLU A 73 -13.61 -5.53 -6.14
C GLU A 73 -13.12 -6.87 -5.56
N GLU A 74 -12.83 -7.86 -6.41
CA GLU A 74 -12.34 -9.18 -6.01
C GLU A 74 -10.82 -9.25 -5.84
N LEU A 75 -10.14 -8.10 -5.95
CA LEU A 75 -8.71 -7.98 -5.76
C LEU A 75 -8.30 -8.43 -4.35
N SER A 76 -7.41 -9.42 -4.31
CA SER A 76 -7.05 -10.14 -3.08
C SER A 76 -5.58 -9.99 -2.72
N TRP A 77 -4.71 -9.70 -3.70
CA TRP A 77 -3.28 -9.51 -3.50
C TRP A 77 -2.78 -8.35 -4.34
N VAL A 78 -2.07 -7.43 -3.69
CA VAL A 78 -1.44 -6.28 -4.34
C VAL A 78 0.01 -6.18 -3.88
N ASP A 79 0.91 -6.13 -4.86
CA ASP A 79 2.33 -5.89 -4.63
C ASP A 79 2.74 -4.52 -5.17
N LEU A 80 3.04 -3.59 -4.26
CA LEU A 80 3.53 -2.24 -4.50
C LEU A 80 4.92 -2.06 -3.88
N SER A 81 5.66 -3.14 -3.66
CA SER A 81 7.00 -3.07 -3.07
C SER A 81 8.02 -2.38 -3.98
N PHE A 82 9.08 -1.81 -3.40
CA PHE A 82 10.13 -1.12 -4.15
C PHE A 82 9.56 -0.05 -5.09
N ASN A 83 8.79 0.87 -4.51
CA ASN A 83 8.26 2.08 -5.13
C ASN A 83 8.61 3.27 -4.23
N ASP A 84 8.11 4.47 -4.54
CA ASP A 84 8.43 5.70 -3.80
C ASP A 84 7.22 6.25 -3.04
N LEU A 85 6.29 5.39 -2.61
CA LEU A 85 5.06 5.82 -1.95
C LEU A 85 5.38 6.46 -0.58
N PRO A 86 5.04 7.75 -0.36
CA PRO A 86 5.29 8.42 0.92
C PRO A 86 4.21 8.10 1.98
N THR A 87 3.04 7.63 1.52
CA THR A 87 1.85 7.42 2.34
C THR A 87 1.06 6.21 1.85
N ILE A 88 0.19 5.67 2.72
CA ILE A 88 -0.78 4.64 2.33
C ILE A 88 -2.00 5.35 1.77
N ASP A 89 -2.23 5.19 0.46
CA ASP A 89 -3.34 5.85 -0.23
C ASP A 89 -4.69 5.24 0.19
N PRO A 90 -5.70 6.06 0.54
CA PRO A 90 -7.04 5.61 0.84
C PRO A 90 -7.70 4.76 -0.26
N VAL A 91 -7.27 4.86 -1.53
CA VAL A 91 -7.79 4.04 -2.63
C VAL A 91 -7.69 2.54 -2.32
N LEU A 92 -6.64 2.12 -1.60
CA LEU A 92 -6.45 0.72 -1.21
C LEU A 92 -7.57 0.21 -0.26
N THR A 93 -8.27 1.12 0.42
CA THR A 93 -9.39 0.78 1.30
C THR A 93 -10.68 0.44 0.55
N MET A 94 -10.75 0.75 -0.76
CA MET A 94 -11.89 0.45 -1.61
C MET A 94 -11.99 -1.04 -1.98
N TYR A 95 -10.98 -1.85 -1.65
CA TYR A 95 -10.90 -3.27 -2.00
C TYR A 95 -11.15 -4.16 -0.78
N PRO A 96 -12.41 -4.44 -0.39
CA PRO A 96 -12.74 -5.15 0.86
C PRO A 96 -12.24 -6.60 0.89
N ASN A 97 -11.96 -7.16 -0.29
CA ASN A 97 -11.42 -8.51 -0.48
C ASN A 97 -9.90 -8.61 -0.35
N LEU A 98 -9.20 -7.49 -0.14
CA LEU A 98 -7.75 -7.47 -0.06
C LEU A 98 -7.26 -8.30 1.14
N ARG A 99 -6.46 -9.34 0.86
CA ARG A 99 -5.91 -10.27 1.84
C ARG A 99 -4.44 -10.05 2.10
N ALA A 100 -3.70 -9.60 1.09
CA ALA A 100 -2.27 -9.41 1.19
C ALA A 100 -1.82 -8.16 0.44
N LEU A 101 -1.10 -7.29 1.15
CA LEU A 101 -0.62 -6.00 0.66
C LEU A 101 0.88 -5.88 0.94
N ASN A 102 1.69 -5.81 -0.11
CA ASN A 102 3.13 -5.61 0.01
C ASN A 102 3.47 -4.14 -0.26
N LEU A 103 4.00 -3.45 0.75
CA LEU A 103 4.46 -2.05 0.69
C LEU A 103 5.91 -1.90 1.16
N HIS A 104 6.69 -2.99 1.21
CA HIS A 104 8.08 -2.92 1.66
C HIS A 104 8.96 -2.16 0.65
N GLY A 105 10.02 -1.51 1.14
CA GLY A 105 10.89 -0.70 0.28
C GLY A 105 10.15 0.49 -0.35
N ASN A 106 9.34 1.19 0.42
CA ASN A 106 8.72 2.47 0.04
C ASN A 106 9.20 3.59 0.98
N SER A 107 8.60 4.78 0.90
CA SER A 107 8.97 5.96 1.69
C SER A 107 7.96 6.30 2.79
N ILE A 108 7.23 5.31 3.34
CA ILE A 108 6.18 5.52 4.34
C ILE A 108 6.82 5.84 5.71
N GLN A 109 6.46 6.99 6.30
CA GLN A 109 7.12 7.47 7.53
C GLN A 109 6.26 7.34 8.79
N SER A 110 4.93 7.50 8.68
CA SER A 110 4.07 7.66 9.86
C SER A 110 3.28 6.40 10.22
N LEU A 111 3.22 6.07 11.51
CA LEU A 111 2.37 5.01 12.06
C LEU A 111 0.87 5.25 11.79
N SER A 112 0.43 6.51 11.73
CA SER A 112 -0.97 6.85 11.47
C SER A 112 -1.47 6.38 10.10
N GLU A 113 -0.57 6.15 9.15
CA GLU A 113 -0.91 5.64 7.82
C GLU A 113 -1.57 4.25 7.89
N VAL A 114 -1.18 3.47 8.89
CA VAL A 114 -1.69 2.12 9.12
C VAL A 114 -3.15 2.14 9.60
N ASP A 115 -3.60 3.24 10.22
CA ASP A 115 -4.98 3.39 10.69
C ASP A 115 -5.98 3.31 9.54
N LYS A 116 -5.58 3.77 8.35
CA LYS A 116 -6.40 3.71 7.12
C LYS A 116 -6.73 2.27 6.73
N LEU A 117 -5.82 1.33 6.98
CA LEU A 117 -5.99 -0.09 6.65
C LEU A 117 -6.92 -0.84 7.63
N ALA A 118 -7.29 -0.23 8.76
CA ALA A 118 -8.13 -0.87 9.77
C ALA A 118 -9.53 -1.21 9.25
N ILE A 119 -9.99 -0.52 8.22
CA ILE A 119 -11.28 -0.77 7.56
C ILE A 119 -11.30 -2.07 6.75
N LEU A 120 -10.14 -2.62 6.37
CA LEU A 120 -10.03 -3.83 5.55
C LEU A 120 -10.24 -5.11 6.39
N PRO A 121 -11.40 -5.78 6.31
CA PRO A 121 -11.74 -6.86 7.23
C PRO A 121 -11.01 -8.17 6.91
N ARG A 122 -10.57 -8.33 5.66
CA ARG A 122 -9.96 -9.56 5.14
C ARG A 122 -8.44 -9.51 5.07
N LEU A 123 -7.81 -8.38 5.40
CA LEU A 123 -6.36 -8.21 5.35
C LEU A 123 -5.67 -9.16 6.34
N ARG A 124 -4.81 -10.05 5.85
CA ARG A 124 -4.07 -11.05 6.62
C ARG A 124 -2.56 -10.86 6.57
N THR A 125 -2.05 -10.31 5.48
CA THR A 125 -0.61 -10.11 5.27
C THR A 125 -0.33 -8.66 4.92
N LEU A 126 0.61 -8.06 5.64
CA LEU A 126 1.09 -6.71 5.38
C LEU A 126 2.63 -6.71 5.49
N THR A 127 3.31 -6.07 4.56
CA THR A 127 4.75 -5.82 4.67
C THR A 127 5.01 -4.33 4.55
N LEU A 128 5.67 -3.75 5.53
CA LEU A 128 6.09 -2.36 5.60
C LEU A 128 7.59 -2.22 5.90
N HIS A 129 8.32 -3.33 6.05
CA HIS A 129 9.79 -3.35 6.18
C HIS A 129 10.51 -2.49 5.12
N GLY A 130 11.65 -1.90 5.48
CA GLY A 130 12.43 -1.06 4.57
C GLY A 130 11.74 0.27 4.23
N ASN A 131 10.84 0.72 5.11
CA ASN A 131 10.27 2.06 5.11
C ASN A 131 10.71 2.79 6.39
N PRO A 132 10.81 4.13 6.40
CA PRO A 132 11.19 4.90 7.60
C PRO A 132 10.30 4.65 8.83
N ILE A 133 9.03 4.27 8.64
CA ILE A 133 8.10 3.86 9.70
C ILE A 133 8.64 2.74 10.61
N GLU A 134 9.59 1.93 10.13
CA GLU A 134 10.19 0.83 10.90
C GLU A 134 11.03 1.34 12.10
N GLU A 135 11.53 2.58 12.04
CA GLU A 135 12.32 3.20 13.11
C GLU A 135 11.46 3.72 14.27
N GLU A 136 10.14 3.79 14.09
CA GLU A 136 9.21 4.32 15.09
C GLU A 136 9.07 3.40 16.32
N LYS A 137 9.05 4.01 17.51
CA LYS A 137 9.00 3.26 18.78
C LYS A 137 7.71 2.47 18.91
N GLY A 138 7.84 1.16 19.05
CA GLY A 138 6.70 0.27 19.18
C GLY A 138 5.99 -0.01 17.86
N TYR A 139 6.63 0.26 16.71
CA TYR A 139 6.16 -0.03 15.35
C TYR A 139 5.31 -1.30 15.25
N ARG A 140 5.89 -2.48 15.53
CA ARG A 140 5.17 -3.76 15.48
C ARG A 140 3.95 -3.80 16.41
N SER A 141 4.08 -3.27 17.63
CA SER A 141 2.97 -3.27 18.60
C SER A 141 1.84 -2.33 18.18
N TYR A 142 2.18 -1.16 17.62
CA TYR A 142 1.23 -0.21 17.05
C TYR A 142 0.44 -0.89 15.92
N VAL A 143 1.13 -1.40 14.91
CA VAL A 143 0.52 -2.01 13.72
C VAL A 143 -0.42 -3.14 14.11
N LEU A 144 0.03 -4.06 14.97
CA LEU A 144 -0.79 -5.19 15.40
C LEU A 144 -1.94 -4.77 16.34
N SER A 145 -1.84 -3.63 17.01
CA SER A 145 -2.93 -3.09 17.84
C SER A 145 -4.05 -2.45 17.01
N VAL A 146 -3.68 -1.88 15.86
CA VAL A 146 -4.58 -1.29 14.87
C VAL A 146 -5.17 -2.35 13.95
N LEU A 147 -4.35 -3.32 13.53
CA LEU A 147 -4.70 -4.40 12.61
C LEU A 147 -4.64 -5.79 13.28
N PRO A 148 -5.52 -6.08 14.26
CA PRO A 148 -5.53 -7.36 14.95
C PRO A 148 -5.87 -8.55 14.02
N GLN A 149 -6.44 -8.29 12.84
CA GLN A 149 -6.81 -9.29 11.85
C GLN A 149 -5.61 -9.91 11.10
N LEU A 150 -4.41 -9.31 11.21
CA LEU A 150 -3.20 -9.79 10.55
C LEU A 150 -2.76 -11.16 11.09
N LYS A 151 -2.28 -12.00 10.16
CA LYS A 151 -1.64 -13.29 10.41
C LYS A 151 -0.14 -13.26 10.13
N SER A 152 0.30 -12.40 9.21
CA SER A 152 1.69 -12.20 8.86
C SER A 152 1.98 -10.70 8.77
N PHE A 153 3.10 -10.28 9.34
CA PHE A 153 3.57 -8.90 9.32
C PHE A 153 5.09 -8.88 9.12
N ASP A 154 5.59 -8.11 8.15
CA ASP A 154 7.02 -8.02 7.79
C ASP A 154 7.71 -9.38 7.65
N PHE A 155 7.16 -10.23 6.79
CA PHE A 155 7.67 -11.58 6.53
C PHE A 155 7.69 -12.52 7.76
N SER A 156 7.18 -12.07 8.90
CA SER A 156 7.08 -12.85 10.14
C SER A 156 5.62 -13.19 10.47
N GLY A 157 5.39 -14.38 11.02
CA GLY A 157 4.07 -14.76 11.53
C GLY A 157 3.70 -13.95 12.77
N VAL A 158 2.41 -13.60 12.91
CA VAL A 158 1.88 -12.93 14.11
C VAL A 158 1.55 -13.98 15.18
N THR A 159 2.32 -13.97 16.26
CA THR A 159 2.20 -14.93 17.36
C THR A 159 1.14 -14.51 18.39
N LYS A 160 0.82 -15.41 19.34
CA LYS A 160 -0.05 -15.06 20.49
C LYS A 160 0.61 -14.01 21.39
N GLN A 161 1.93 -14.08 21.56
CA GLN A 161 2.70 -13.13 22.37
C GLN A 161 2.71 -11.73 21.74
N ASP A 162 2.80 -11.64 20.41
CA ASP A 162 2.66 -10.37 19.70
C ASP A 162 1.31 -9.71 19.99
N ARG A 163 0.23 -10.50 19.97
CA ARG A 163 -1.14 -10.01 20.24
C ARG A 163 -1.31 -9.52 21.67
N SER A 164 -0.76 -10.23 22.66
CA SER A 164 -0.79 -9.77 24.04
C SER A 164 -0.01 -8.47 24.21
N THR A 165 1.17 -8.39 23.59
CA THR A 165 2.03 -7.19 23.64
C THR A 165 1.34 -5.99 23.01
N ALA A 166 0.75 -6.16 21.82
CA ALA A 166 -0.01 -5.12 21.14
C ALA A 166 -1.24 -4.65 21.96
N THR A 167 -1.91 -5.57 22.66
CA THR A 167 -3.05 -5.22 23.52
C THR A 167 -2.60 -4.39 24.73
N ILE A 168 -1.50 -4.77 25.37
CA ILE A 168 -0.91 -4.04 26.49
C ILE A 168 -0.44 -2.66 26.02
N TRP A 169 0.30 -2.61 24.91
CA TRP A 169 0.76 -1.38 24.28
C TRP A 169 -0.42 -0.43 24.00
N ARG A 170 -1.52 -0.92 23.42
CA ARG A 170 -2.71 -0.11 23.15
C ARG A 170 -3.31 0.50 24.41
N ARG A 171 -3.39 -0.26 25.51
CA ARG A 171 -3.92 0.23 26.79
C ARG A 171 -3.05 1.32 27.41
N MET A 172 -1.74 1.20 27.26
CA MET A 172 -0.78 2.17 27.81
C MET A 172 -0.69 3.45 26.97
N ASN A 173 -0.83 3.33 25.65
CA ASN A 173 -0.48 4.41 24.72
C ASN A 173 -1.71 5.10 24.09
N VAL A 174 -2.88 4.46 24.06
CA VAL A 174 -4.11 5.04 23.50
C VAL A 174 -5.03 5.52 24.63
N LYS A 175 -5.08 6.83 24.86
CA LYS A 175 -6.00 7.42 25.85
C LYS A 175 -7.46 7.26 25.37
N PRO A 176 -8.40 6.82 26.23
CA PRO A 176 -9.81 6.81 25.87
C PRO A 176 -10.29 8.24 25.61
N LYS A 177 -10.96 8.46 24.46
CA LYS A 177 -11.62 9.75 24.16
C LYS A 177 -12.64 10.02 25.27
N LYS A 178 -12.47 11.11 26.03
CA LYS A 178 -13.47 11.55 27.02
C LYS A 178 -14.75 11.92 26.28
N VAL A 179 -15.79 11.09 26.39
CA VAL A 179 -17.13 11.43 25.91
C VAL A 179 -17.64 12.59 26.76
N LYS A 180 -17.75 13.78 26.18
CA LYS A 180 -18.36 14.95 26.83
C LYS A 180 -19.87 14.66 26.91
N LYS A 181 -20.34 14.14 28.04
CA LYS A 181 -21.78 13.99 28.32
C LYS A 181 -22.37 15.40 28.29
N ARG A 182 -23.15 15.74 27.27
CA ARG A 182 -23.97 16.96 27.30
C ARG A 182 -24.92 16.79 28.48
N ARG A 183 -24.86 17.71 29.43
CA ARG A 183 -25.93 17.87 30.43
C ARG A 183 -27.11 18.42 29.64
N ASP A 184 -28.17 17.65 29.53
CA ASP A 184 -29.45 18.17 29.10
C ASP A 184 -29.96 19.04 30.25
N ASP A 185 -30.03 20.35 30.01
CA ASP A 185 -30.59 21.32 30.95
C ASP A 185 -32.10 21.10 31.06
N TYR A 186 -32.59 21.00 32.30
CA TYR A 186 -34.01 20.88 32.67
C TYR A 186 -34.60 22.26 32.96
#